data_AF-A0A8J0SD44-F1
#
_entry.id   AF-A0A8J0SD44-F1
#
_cell.length_a   1.000
_cell.length_b   1.000
_cell.length_c   1.000
_cell.angle_alpha   90.00
_cell.angle_beta   90.00
_cell.angle_gamma   90.00
#
_symmetry.space_group_name_H-M   'P 1'
#
loop_
_entity.id
_entity.type
_entity.pdbx_description
1 polymer ?
#
loop_
_entity_poly.entity_id
_entity_poly.type
_entity_poly.pdbx_seq_one_letter_code
_entity_poly.pdbx_strand_id
1 'polypeptide(L)'
;MEIIPSQVVRDLSASYAPVNEENEAIRAVEVVATTVECDVTIEYCQQGSIMGALSAFCSIVFICVLMMKIKRIESSGNHCPVSSDIQEFKRYHDAVKEVLHKKDVITDVSLLKARVLNQIHPSEQCCFLLQLGRFYLNNVFPKLEFSSMKEQKCLNHLANSVLGLKIELKHCHSTMRCACGHQSHKIMEEFRETFYQMETEAAIVKAFGDLNILIRWMEINYPG
;
A
#
# COMPACT_ATOMS: atom_id res chain seq x y z
N MET A 1 28.29 1.84 -40.57
CA MET A 1 27.88 0.48 -40.17
C MET A 1 28.92 0.02 -39.16
N GLU A 2 28.71 0.37 -37.90
CA GLU A 2 29.58 -0.06 -36.80
C GLU A 2 28.73 -0.84 -35.81
N ILE A 3 29.22 -2.04 -35.56
CA ILE A 3 28.61 -3.12 -34.80
C ILE A 3 28.93 -2.87 -33.33
N ILE A 4 27.90 -2.66 -32.50
CA ILE A 4 28.08 -2.50 -31.06
C ILE A 4 28.36 -3.87 -30.43
N PRO A 5 29.36 -4.02 -29.53
CA PRO A 5 29.86 -5.32 -29.10
C PRO A 5 28.95 -6.07 -28.12
N SER A 6 29.05 -7.40 -28.18
CA SER A 6 28.37 -8.46 -27.43
C SER A 6 28.62 -8.49 -25.90
N GLN A 7 28.67 -7.33 -25.22
CA GLN A 7 28.75 -7.25 -23.75
C GLN A 7 27.44 -6.79 -23.08
N VAL A 8 26.49 -6.20 -23.81
CA VAL A 8 25.25 -5.66 -23.23
C VAL A 8 24.23 -6.75 -22.82
N VAL A 9 24.41 -8.00 -23.28
CA VAL A 9 23.45 -9.10 -23.00
C VAL A 9 23.79 -9.88 -21.72
N ARG A 10 24.94 -9.63 -21.07
CA ARG A 10 25.30 -10.32 -19.81
C ARG A 10 24.96 -9.56 -18.52
N ASP A 11 24.57 -8.29 -18.61
CA ASP A 11 24.25 -7.47 -17.43
C ASP A 11 22.76 -7.52 -17.01
N LEU A 12 21.87 -8.04 -17.86
CA LEU A 12 20.45 -8.22 -17.51
C LEU A 12 20.19 -9.40 -16.56
N SER A 13 21.16 -10.30 -16.37
CA SER A 13 21.06 -11.42 -15.42
C SER A 13 21.72 -11.14 -14.05
N ALA A 14 22.40 -10.01 -13.87
CA ALA A 14 23.19 -9.73 -12.66
C ALA A 14 22.48 -8.85 -11.60
N SER A 15 21.27 -8.35 -11.87
CA SER A 15 20.52 -7.48 -10.93
C SER A 15 19.59 -8.23 -9.96
N TYR A 16 19.53 -9.57 -10.04
CA TYR A 16 18.87 -10.40 -9.03
C TYR A 16 19.83 -10.75 -7.88
N ALA A 17 20.27 -9.73 -7.13
CA ALA A 17 20.82 -9.94 -5.80
C ALA A 17 19.67 -9.84 -4.78
N PRO A 18 19.56 -10.76 -3.80
CA PRO A 18 18.57 -10.64 -2.74
C PRO A 18 18.89 -9.38 -1.92
N VAL A 19 17.98 -8.41 -1.95
CA VAL A 19 18.06 -7.25 -1.05
C VAL A 19 17.92 -7.78 0.37
N ASN A 20 19.00 -7.65 1.14
CA ASN A 20 19.14 -8.18 2.49
C ASN A 20 18.02 -7.62 3.40
N GLU A 21 17.16 -8.50 3.93
CA GLU A 21 15.94 -8.18 4.70
C GLU A 21 16.19 -7.36 5.98
N GLU A 22 17.43 -7.32 6.46
CA GLU A 22 17.83 -6.66 7.72
C GLU A 22 17.91 -5.12 7.60
N ASN A 23 18.17 -4.59 6.40
CA ASN A 23 18.32 -3.14 6.18
C ASN A 23 17.00 -2.40 5.91
N GLU A 24 15.89 -3.11 5.69
CA GLU A 24 14.56 -2.51 5.45
C GLU A 24 13.93 -1.99 6.76
N ALA A 25 14.24 -2.64 7.89
CA ALA A 25 13.79 -2.21 9.21
C ALA A 25 14.51 -0.95 9.71
N ILE A 26 15.80 -0.80 9.42
CA ILE A 26 16.62 0.29 9.98
C ILE A 26 16.26 1.66 9.39
N ARG A 27 15.82 1.74 8.13
CA ARG A 27 15.31 3.00 7.54
C ARG A 27 13.90 3.36 8.01
N ALA A 28 13.12 2.39 8.47
CA ALA A 28 11.80 2.67 9.04
C ALA A 28 11.89 3.18 10.51
N VAL A 29 12.98 2.84 11.21
CA VAL A 29 13.16 3.18 12.64
C VAL A 29 13.56 4.64 12.85
N GLU A 30 14.21 5.31 11.89
CA GLU A 30 14.56 6.74 12.00
C GLU A 30 13.34 7.69 11.86
N VAL A 31 12.15 7.15 11.61
CA VAL A 31 10.88 7.91 11.51
C VAL A 31 10.19 8.08 12.88
N VAL A 32 10.77 7.56 13.97
CA VAL A 32 10.23 7.72 15.32
C VAL A 32 10.79 8.96 16.00
N ALA A 33 10.14 10.11 15.80
CA ALA A 33 9.94 11.14 16.82
C ALA A 33 9.07 12.28 16.28
N THR A 34 7.79 12.27 16.66
CA THR A 34 6.92 13.40 17.04
C THR A 34 5.49 13.13 16.60
N THR A 35 4.71 12.61 17.53
CA THR A 35 3.24 12.60 17.46
C THR A 35 2.75 14.04 17.51
N VAL A 36 2.24 14.55 16.39
CA VAL A 36 1.28 15.65 16.35
C VAL A 36 0.26 15.26 15.31
N GLU A 37 -0.96 15.04 15.78
CA GLU A 37 -2.13 14.64 15.03
C GLU A 37 -2.40 15.55 13.83
N CYS A 38 -2.83 14.97 12.72
CA CYS A 38 -3.59 15.70 11.71
C CYS A 38 -5.03 15.79 12.25
N ASP A 39 -5.42 16.96 12.78
CA ASP A 39 -6.69 17.23 13.49
C ASP A 39 -7.90 16.37 13.04
N VAL A 40 -8.39 15.51 13.95
CA VAL A 40 -9.77 15.00 13.96
C VAL A 40 -10.21 14.74 15.42
N THR A 41 -11.18 15.51 15.91
CA THR A 41 -11.90 15.26 17.17
C THR A 41 -12.88 14.11 17.01
N ILE A 42 -12.81 13.11 17.91
CA ILE A 42 -13.85 12.08 18.11
C ILE A 42 -14.18 12.01 19.60
N GLU A 43 -15.33 12.55 19.99
CA GLU A 43 -16.00 12.25 21.27
C GLU A 43 -16.59 10.84 21.21
N TYR A 44 -16.38 10.02 22.25
CA TYR A 44 -17.42 9.08 22.72
C TYR A 44 -17.27 8.76 24.21
N CYS A 45 -18.43 8.74 24.89
CA CYS A 45 -18.67 8.75 26.32
C CYS A 45 -18.12 7.56 27.13
N GLN A 46 -17.60 7.87 28.32
CA GLN A 46 -17.64 6.98 29.49
C GLN A 46 -19.09 6.78 29.98
N GLN A 47 -19.45 5.57 30.43
CA GLN A 47 -20.04 5.33 31.77
C GLN A 47 -20.24 3.84 32.05
N GLY A 48 -19.88 3.40 33.27
CA GLY A 48 -20.76 2.55 34.09
C GLY A 48 -20.44 1.05 34.24
N SER A 49 -19.91 0.70 35.42
CA SER A 49 -19.77 -0.66 35.96
C SER A 49 -21.10 -1.29 36.37
N ILE A 50 -21.28 -2.61 36.15
CA ILE A 50 -22.13 -3.48 36.99
C ILE A 50 -21.43 -4.84 37.17
N MET A 51 -21.05 -5.14 38.41
CA MET A 51 -20.41 -6.37 38.86
C MET A 51 -21.49 -7.30 39.42
N GLY A 52 -21.63 -8.52 38.87
CA GLY A 52 -22.57 -9.50 39.44
C GLY A 52 -23.07 -10.63 38.55
N ALA A 53 -22.32 -11.08 37.52
CA ALA A 53 -22.57 -12.35 36.82
C ALA A 53 -21.36 -12.79 35.97
N LEU A 54 -20.14 -12.47 36.42
CA LEU A 54 -18.98 -12.34 35.54
C LEU A 54 -18.42 -13.67 34.98
N SER A 55 -18.69 -14.84 35.58
CA SER A 55 -18.05 -16.09 35.11
C SER A 55 -18.71 -16.69 33.87
N ALA A 56 -20.04 -16.75 33.84
CA ALA A 56 -20.78 -17.30 32.70
C ALA A 56 -20.79 -16.32 31.53
N PHE A 57 -20.94 -15.02 31.80
CA PHE A 57 -20.86 -14.00 30.74
C PHE A 57 -19.45 -13.86 30.17
N CYS A 58 -18.38 -13.97 30.97
CA CYS A 58 -17.02 -14.03 30.40
C CYS A 58 -16.84 -15.28 29.53
N SER A 59 -17.36 -16.44 29.93
CA SER A 59 -17.23 -17.66 29.15
C SER A 59 -18.01 -17.57 27.83
N ILE A 60 -19.22 -17.01 27.86
CA ILE A 60 -20.03 -16.78 26.65
C ILE A 60 -19.37 -15.72 25.77
N VAL A 61 -18.87 -14.61 26.31
CA VAL A 61 -18.15 -13.57 25.54
C VAL A 61 -16.86 -14.14 24.95
N PHE A 62 -16.11 -14.94 25.70
CA PHE A 62 -14.89 -15.58 25.21
C PHE A 62 -15.21 -16.60 24.12
N ILE A 63 -16.22 -17.45 24.32
CA ILE A 63 -16.71 -18.37 23.28
C ILE A 63 -17.24 -17.58 22.09
N CYS A 64 -17.98 -16.49 22.26
CA CYS A 64 -18.46 -15.63 21.17
C CYS A 64 -17.29 -14.96 20.43
N VAL A 65 -16.24 -14.52 21.11
CA VAL A 65 -15.01 -13.98 20.50
C VAL A 65 -14.25 -15.06 19.76
N LEU A 66 -14.16 -16.27 20.31
CA LEU A 66 -13.55 -17.43 19.65
C LEU A 66 -14.36 -17.86 18.43
N MET A 67 -15.69 -17.92 18.53
CA MET A 67 -16.59 -18.25 17.43
C MET A 67 -16.61 -17.14 16.37
N MET A 68 -16.50 -15.86 16.75
CA MET A 68 -16.28 -14.75 15.81
C MET A 68 -14.93 -14.86 15.12
N LYS A 69 -13.86 -15.27 15.81
CA LYS A 69 -12.55 -15.54 15.20
C LYS A 69 -12.58 -16.75 14.26
N ILE A 70 -13.26 -17.84 14.64
CA ILE A 70 -13.41 -19.04 13.81
C ILE A 70 -14.27 -18.74 12.57
N LYS A 71 -15.38 -18.02 12.74
CA LYS A 71 -16.26 -17.62 11.61
C LYS A 71 -15.57 -16.60 10.68
N ARG A 72 -14.66 -15.77 11.20
CA ARG A 72 -13.79 -14.88 10.40
C ARG A 72 -12.73 -15.68 9.61
N ILE A 73 -12.28 -16.81 10.14
CA ILE A 73 -11.37 -17.75 9.44
C ILE A 73 -12.12 -18.53 8.36
N GLU A 74 -13.36 -18.95 8.61
CA GLU A 74 -14.16 -19.80 7.72
C GLU A 74 -14.87 -18.99 6.60
N SER A 75 -15.18 -17.72 6.84
CA SER A 75 -15.69 -16.79 5.81
C SER A 75 -14.60 -16.23 4.90
N SER A 76 -13.32 -16.41 5.26
CA SER A 76 -12.20 -16.14 4.36
C SER A 76 -12.02 -17.37 3.49
N GLY A 77 -12.72 -17.44 2.35
CA GLY A 77 -12.22 -18.23 1.23
C GLY A 77 -10.80 -17.79 0.85
N ASN A 78 -10.25 -18.27 -0.26
CA ASN A 78 -8.88 -18.04 -0.74
C ASN A 78 -8.47 -16.57 -1.04
N HIS A 79 -8.98 -15.59 -0.31
CA HIS A 79 -8.87 -14.15 -0.49
C HIS A 79 -8.16 -13.55 0.74
N CYS A 80 -7.19 -12.68 0.53
CA CYS A 80 -6.51 -11.96 1.60
C CYS A 80 -7.44 -10.89 2.19
N PRO A 81 -7.77 -10.93 3.50
CA PRO A 81 -8.51 -9.85 4.13
C PRO A 81 -7.60 -8.62 4.22
N VAL A 82 -7.93 -7.59 3.45
CA VAL A 82 -7.26 -6.28 3.51
C VAL A 82 -8.01 -5.45 4.55
N SER A 83 -7.37 -5.14 5.68
CA SER A 83 -7.98 -4.39 6.80
C SER A 83 -7.64 -2.89 6.73
N SER A 84 -7.31 -2.38 5.55
CA SER A 84 -6.88 -1.00 5.38
C SER A 84 -8.05 -0.02 5.45
N ASP A 85 -7.91 1.05 6.22
CA ASP A 85 -8.83 2.18 6.17
C ASP A 85 -8.57 2.98 4.88
N ILE A 86 -9.31 2.61 3.83
CA ILE A 86 -9.22 3.25 2.52
C ILE A 86 -9.63 4.73 2.60
N GLN A 87 -10.50 5.11 3.56
CA GLN A 87 -10.88 6.50 3.76
C GLN A 87 -9.72 7.31 4.32
N GLU A 88 -8.99 6.77 5.28
CA GLU A 88 -7.77 7.38 5.82
C GLU A 88 -6.70 7.55 4.72
N PHE A 89 -6.51 6.50 3.90
CA PHE A 89 -5.61 6.54 2.75
C PHE A 89 -5.95 7.69 1.79
N LYS A 90 -7.24 7.83 1.46
CA LYS A 90 -7.75 8.91 0.60
C LYS A 90 -7.54 10.29 1.21
N ARG A 91 -7.83 10.46 2.50
CA ARG A 91 -7.67 11.73 3.20
C ARG A 91 -6.23 12.22 3.14
N TYR A 92 -5.25 11.36 3.46
CA TYR A 92 -3.85 11.75 3.42
C TYR A 92 -3.33 11.99 2.01
N HIS A 93 -3.77 11.17 1.05
CA HIS A 93 -3.45 11.39 -0.36
C HIS A 93 -3.98 12.74 -0.85
N ASP A 94 -5.25 13.08 -0.58
CA ASP A 94 -5.86 14.32 -1.05
C ASP A 94 -5.21 15.56 -0.41
N ALA A 95 -4.83 15.48 0.87
CA ALA A 95 -4.11 16.55 1.56
C ALA A 95 -2.76 16.90 0.91
N VAL A 96 -2.08 15.93 0.33
CA VAL A 96 -0.76 16.09 -0.30
C VAL A 96 -0.89 16.38 -1.81
N LYS A 97 -1.86 15.73 -2.47
CA LYS A 97 -2.05 15.81 -3.92
C LYS A 97 -2.26 17.24 -4.40
N GLU A 98 -3.00 18.07 -3.66
CA GLU A 98 -3.26 19.46 -4.04
C GLU A 98 -1.97 20.28 -4.21
N VAL A 99 -0.93 19.96 -3.42
CA VAL A 99 0.38 20.63 -3.51
C VAL A 99 1.19 20.11 -4.70
N LEU A 100 1.10 18.81 -4.99
CA LEU A 100 1.83 18.18 -6.10
C LEU A 100 1.17 18.36 -7.46
N HIS A 101 -0.14 18.60 -7.52
CA HIS A 101 -0.88 18.74 -8.78
C HIS A 101 -0.34 19.86 -9.67
N LYS A 102 0.18 20.94 -9.08
CA LYS A 102 0.81 22.04 -9.83
C LYS A 102 2.16 21.66 -10.45
N LYS A 103 2.79 20.59 -9.97
CA LYS A 103 4.07 20.06 -10.47
C LYS A 103 3.87 18.93 -11.49
N ASP A 104 2.65 18.44 -11.68
CA ASP A 104 2.37 17.41 -12.67
C ASP A 104 2.36 18.02 -14.08
N VAL A 105 3.47 17.82 -14.79
CA VAL A 105 3.66 18.30 -16.17
C VAL A 105 3.23 17.26 -17.22
N ILE A 106 2.93 16.02 -16.80
CA ILE A 106 2.62 14.91 -17.72
C ILE A 106 1.12 14.59 -17.62
N THR A 107 0.35 15.07 -18.59
CA THR A 107 -1.13 14.94 -18.57
C THR A 107 -1.67 13.81 -19.46
N ASP A 108 -0.90 13.37 -20.44
CA ASP A 108 -1.27 12.41 -21.50
C ASP A 108 -0.93 10.96 -21.15
N VAL A 109 0.08 10.74 -20.31
CA VAL A 109 0.46 9.42 -19.79
C VAL A 109 -0.31 9.14 -18.51
N SER A 110 -0.58 7.86 -18.20
CA SER A 110 -1.02 7.42 -16.88
C SER A 110 -0.41 6.05 -16.59
N LEU A 111 0.21 5.95 -15.42
CA LEU A 111 0.86 4.76 -14.89
C LEU A 111 -0.15 3.70 -14.44
N LEU A 112 -1.29 4.14 -13.89
CA LEU A 112 -2.35 3.25 -13.41
C LEU A 112 -3.65 3.54 -14.15
N LYS A 113 -4.24 2.51 -14.75
CA LYS A 113 -5.53 2.63 -15.45
C LYS A 113 -6.55 1.71 -14.81
N ALA A 114 -7.73 2.25 -14.48
CA ALA A 114 -8.82 1.45 -13.89
C ALA A 114 -9.16 0.20 -14.73
N ARG A 115 -9.09 0.32 -16.07
CA ARG A 115 -9.28 -0.81 -16.99
C ARG A 115 -8.26 -1.93 -16.77
N VAL A 116 -6.99 -1.58 -16.54
CA VAL A 116 -5.91 -2.54 -16.30
C VAL A 116 -6.06 -3.18 -14.93
N LEU A 117 -6.38 -2.38 -13.90
CA LEU A 117 -6.64 -2.88 -12.55
C LEU A 117 -7.79 -3.90 -12.52
N ASN A 118 -8.88 -3.63 -13.27
CA ASN A 118 -10.03 -4.52 -13.37
C ASN A 118 -9.76 -5.81 -14.17
N GLN A 119 -8.66 -5.89 -14.91
CA GLN A 119 -8.27 -7.11 -15.64
C GLN A 119 -7.51 -8.10 -14.76
N ILE A 120 -6.98 -7.65 -13.63
CA ILE A 120 -6.21 -8.51 -12.71
C ILE A 120 -7.17 -9.53 -12.11
N HIS A 121 -6.86 -10.80 -12.32
CA HIS A 121 -7.59 -11.91 -11.70
C HIS A 121 -7.69 -11.71 -10.18
N PRO A 122 -8.86 -11.88 -9.54
CA PRO A 122 -9.05 -11.60 -8.12
C PRO A 122 -8.02 -12.26 -7.19
N SER A 123 -7.58 -13.48 -7.50
CA SER A 123 -6.55 -14.18 -6.71
C SER A 123 -5.15 -13.57 -6.80
N GLU A 124 -4.88 -12.78 -7.84
CA GLU A 124 -3.59 -12.12 -8.11
C GLU A 124 -3.56 -10.65 -7.67
N GLN A 125 -4.72 -10.04 -7.37
CA GLN A 125 -4.82 -8.63 -6.98
C GLN A 125 -3.98 -8.30 -5.73
N CYS A 126 -3.99 -9.19 -4.73
CA CYS A 126 -3.16 -9.05 -3.54
C CYS A 126 -1.66 -8.99 -3.88
N CYS A 127 -1.20 -9.73 -4.89
CA CYS A 127 0.20 -9.79 -5.28
C CYS A 127 0.59 -8.50 -6.01
N PHE A 128 -0.29 -8.03 -6.90
CA PHE A 128 -0.13 -6.72 -7.52
C PHE A 128 -0.05 -5.60 -6.48
N LEU A 129 -0.97 -5.55 -5.51
CA LEU A 129 -0.95 -4.54 -4.44
C LEU A 129 0.32 -4.64 -3.59
N LEU A 130 0.81 -5.86 -3.30
CA LEU A 130 2.05 -6.07 -2.56
C LEU A 130 3.26 -5.52 -3.33
N GLN A 131 3.34 -5.78 -4.65
CA GLN A 131 4.40 -5.29 -5.50
C GLN A 131 4.35 -3.77 -5.68
N LEU A 132 3.16 -3.21 -5.85
CA LEU A 132 2.94 -1.78 -5.99
C LEU A 132 3.27 -1.04 -4.68
N GLY A 133 2.80 -1.54 -3.53
CA GLY A 133 3.12 -0.97 -2.23
C GLY A 133 4.63 -0.94 -1.96
N ARG A 134 5.35 -2.04 -2.27
CA ARG A 134 6.82 -2.06 -2.24
C ARG A 134 7.44 -1.01 -3.15
N PHE A 135 6.91 -0.84 -4.36
CA PHE A 135 7.42 0.14 -5.31
C PHE A 135 7.29 1.56 -4.75
N TYR A 136 6.13 1.96 -4.25
CA TYR A 136 5.88 3.31 -3.72
C TYR A 136 6.74 3.62 -2.50
N LEU A 137 6.86 2.67 -1.56
CA LEU A 137 7.69 2.83 -0.36
C LEU A 137 9.19 3.01 -0.69
N ASN A 138 9.67 2.40 -1.77
CA ASN A 138 11.09 2.43 -2.11
C ASN A 138 11.46 3.54 -3.10
N ASN A 139 10.55 3.94 -3.99
CA ASN A 139 10.86 4.79 -5.14
C ASN A 139 10.09 6.11 -5.19
N VAL A 140 8.92 6.20 -4.56
CA VAL A 140 8.03 7.38 -4.67
C VAL A 140 8.07 8.20 -3.39
N PHE A 141 7.61 7.65 -2.25
CA PHE A 141 7.53 8.41 -1.00
C PHE A 141 8.87 8.97 -0.52
N PRO A 142 10.00 8.24 -0.57
CA PRO A 142 11.28 8.76 -0.10
C PRO A 142 11.84 9.90 -0.96
N LYS A 143 11.22 10.19 -2.12
CA LYS A 143 11.65 11.25 -3.04
C LYS A 143 10.75 12.48 -2.99
N LEU A 144 9.67 12.42 -2.22
CA LEU A 144 8.77 13.54 -2.00
C LEU A 144 9.16 14.24 -0.70
N GLU A 145 9.50 15.51 -0.82
CA GLU A 145 9.81 16.37 0.33
C GLU A 145 8.99 17.66 0.25
N PHE A 146 8.44 18.06 1.38
CA PHE A 146 7.62 19.25 1.52
C PHE A 146 8.22 20.21 2.52
N SER A 147 8.30 21.50 2.15
CA SER A 147 8.74 22.55 3.08
C SER A 147 7.75 22.79 4.22
N SER A 148 6.47 22.47 4.01
CA SER A 148 5.45 22.59 5.04
C SER A 148 5.37 21.33 5.87
N MET A 149 5.47 21.51 7.19
CA MET A 149 5.42 20.44 8.18
C MET A 149 4.10 19.66 8.14
N LYS A 150 2.99 20.30 7.74
CA LYS A 150 1.67 19.65 7.68
C LYS A 150 1.64 18.61 6.57
N GLU A 151 2.03 18.99 5.35
CA GLU A 151 2.06 18.14 4.17
C GLU A 151 3.08 17.01 4.33
N GLN A 152 4.24 17.30 4.92
CA GLN A 152 5.23 16.26 5.22
C GLN A 152 4.67 15.20 6.19
N LYS A 153 3.92 15.62 7.21
CA LYS A 153 3.23 14.68 8.11
C LYS A 153 2.19 13.85 7.37
N CYS A 154 1.35 14.46 6.53
CA CYS A 154 0.36 13.73 5.74
C CYS A 154 1.02 12.70 4.80
N LEU A 155 2.15 13.05 4.17
CA LEU A 155 2.93 12.13 3.36
C LEU A 155 3.44 10.94 4.20
N ASN A 156 3.99 11.20 5.38
CA ASN A 156 4.51 10.16 6.27
C ASN A 156 3.38 9.24 6.76
N HIS A 157 2.22 9.81 7.12
CA HIS A 157 1.04 9.02 7.48
C HIS A 157 0.58 8.13 6.33
N LEU A 158 0.49 8.66 5.11
CA LEU A 158 0.15 7.88 3.92
C LEU A 158 1.15 6.74 3.68
N ALA A 159 2.45 7.02 3.79
CA ALA A 159 3.50 6.00 3.64
C ALA A 159 3.38 4.90 4.71
N ASN A 160 3.05 5.26 5.94
CA ASN A 160 2.80 4.30 7.03
C ASN A 160 1.55 3.44 6.78
N SER A 161 0.46 4.03 6.26
CA SER A 161 -0.73 3.26 5.86
C SER A 161 -0.40 2.26 4.75
N VAL A 162 0.38 2.67 3.74
CA VAL A 162 0.88 1.75 2.69
C VAL A 162 1.77 0.66 3.29
N LEU A 163 2.62 0.98 4.26
CA LEU A 163 3.46 0.01 4.95
C LEU A 163 2.61 -1.02 5.72
N GLY A 164 1.56 -0.57 6.43
CA GLY A 164 0.60 -1.45 7.10
C GLY A 164 -0.04 -2.43 6.12
N LEU A 165 -0.59 -1.93 5.01
CA LEU A 165 -1.15 -2.76 3.94
C LEU A 165 -0.12 -3.76 3.38
N LYS A 166 1.12 -3.31 3.13
CA LYS A 166 2.21 -4.18 2.65
C LYS A 166 2.48 -5.33 3.63
N ILE A 167 2.48 -5.06 4.92
CA ILE A 167 2.73 -6.08 5.96
C ILE A 167 1.60 -7.11 5.97
N GLU A 168 0.33 -6.67 5.91
CA GLU A 168 -0.84 -7.57 5.81
C GLU A 168 -0.76 -8.45 4.56
N LEU A 169 -0.48 -7.86 3.40
CA LEU A 169 -0.35 -8.57 2.13
C LEU A 169 0.85 -9.53 2.13
N LYS A 170 2.00 -9.15 2.73
CA LYS A 170 3.17 -10.04 2.90
C LYS A 170 2.79 -11.26 3.73
N HIS A 171 2.01 -11.08 4.79
CA HIS A 171 1.51 -12.19 5.61
C HIS A 171 0.53 -13.10 4.85
N CYS A 172 -0.36 -12.54 4.02
CA CYS A 172 -1.20 -13.35 3.13
C CYS A 172 -0.38 -14.16 2.13
N HIS A 173 0.65 -13.56 1.55
CA HIS A 173 1.56 -14.25 0.64
C HIS A 173 2.33 -15.37 1.34
N SER A 174 2.87 -15.15 2.54
CA SER A 174 3.59 -16.19 3.29
C SER A 174 2.67 -17.33 3.76
N THR A 175 1.36 -17.10 3.85
CA THR A 175 0.35 -18.10 4.21
C THR A 175 -0.39 -18.68 3.01
N MET A 176 0.15 -18.50 1.79
CA MET A 176 -0.41 -19.03 0.52
C MET A 176 -1.85 -18.56 0.22
N ARG A 177 -2.30 -17.47 0.83
CA ARG A 177 -3.60 -16.82 0.57
C ARG A 177 -3.51 -15.68 -0.45
N CYS A 178 -2.37 -15.59 -1.14
CA CYS A 178 -2.13 -14.60 -2.17
C CYS A 178 -1.34 -15.21 -3.32
N ALA A 179 -2.01 -15.44 -4.46
CA ALA A 179 -1.38 -16.00 -5.64
C ALA A 179 -0.60 -14.92 -6.39
N CYS A 180 0.59 -15.26 -6.86
CA CYS A 180 1.37 -14.42 -7.76
C CYS A 180 1.51 -15.17 -9.08
N GLY A 181 0.85 -14.66 -10.12
CA GLY A 181 0.84 -15.26 -11.44
C GLY A 181 1.27 -14.26 -12.51
N HIS A 182 1.07 -14.66 -13.77
CA HIS A 182 1.58 -13.88 -14.89
C HIS A 182 0.95 -12.48 -14.98
N GLN A 183 -0.33 -12.31 -14.63
CA GLN A 183 -1.03 -11.03 -14.81
C GLN A 183 -0.50 -9.95 -13.87
N SER A 184 -0.37 -10.27 -12.57
CA SER A 184 0.16 -9.33 -11.57
C SER A 184 1.58 -8.90 -11.91
N HIS A 185 2.45 -9.83 -12.31
CA HIS A 185 3.82 -9.54 -12.73
C HIS A 185 3.87 -8.66 -13.99
N LYS A 186 3.10 -9.01 -15.02
CA LYS A 186 3.08 -8.28 -16.29
C LYS A 186 2.62 -6.83 -16.10
N ILE A 187 1.55 -6.61 -15.35
CA ILE A 187 1.02 -5.26 -15.12
C ILE A 187 2.01 -4.42 -14.29
N MET A 188 2.69 -5.03 -13.31
CA MET A 188 3.73 -4.35 -12.55
C MET A 188 4.95 -4.01 -13.41
N GLU A 189 5.31 -4.88 -14.36
CA GLU A 189 6.39 -4.64 -15.34
C GLU A 189 6.04 -3.46 -16.25
N GLU A 190 4.86 -3.45 -16.87
CA GLU A 190 4.37 -2.33 -17.71
C GLU A 190 4.35 -1.00 -16.92
N PHE A 191 3.92 -1.04 -15.65
CA PHE A 191 3.96 0.12 -14.76
C PHE A 191 5.39 0.63 -14.58
N ARG A 192 6.36 -0.25 -14.29
CA ARG A 192 7.76 0.12 -14.07
C ARG A 192 8.41 0.65 -15.33
N GLU A 193 8.20 0.00 -16.47
CA GLU A 193 8.72 0.44 -17.76
C GLU A 193 8.26 1.87 -18.07
N THR A 194 6.96 2.13 -17.93
CA THR A 194 6.39 3.47 -18.13
C THR A 194 6.99 4.46 -17.13
N PHE A 195 7.12 4.09 -15.85
CA PHE A 195 7.70 4.94 -14.81
C PHE A 195 9.15 5.35 -15.13
N TYR A 196 10.00 4.39 -15.50
CA TYR A 196 11.42 4.64 -15.75
C TYR A 196 11.72 5.30 -17.12
N GLN A 197 10.73 5.35 -18.02
CA GLN A 197 10.85 6.11 -19.28
C GLN A 197 10.65 7.62 -19.10
N MET A 198 10.03 8.05 -17.99
CA MET A 198 9.79 9.47 -17.70
C MET A 198 11.01 10.10 -17.00
N GLU A 199 11.07 11.44 -17.05
CA GLU A 199 12.00 12.21 -16.20
C GLU A 199 11.71 11.90 -14.72
N THR A 200 12.74 11.83 -13.88
CA THR A 200 12.64 11.27 -12.52
C THR A 200 11.65 12.03 -11.65
N GLU A 201 11.75 13.35 -11.57
CA GLU A 201 10.83 14.15 -10.74
C GLU A 201 9.40 14.08 -11.27
N ALA A 202 9.22 14.19 -12.60
CA ALA A 202 7.93 14.06 -13.24
C ALA A 202 7.29 12.67 -13.00
N ALA A 203 8.07 11.59 -13.06
CA ALA A 203 7.62 10.23 -12.80
C ALA A 203 7.12 10.04 -11.37
N ILE A 204 7.84 10.60 -10.39
CA ILE A 204 7.48 10.55 -8.97
C ILE A 204 6.17 11.29 -8.72
N VAL A 205 6.06 12.53 -9.21
CA VAL A 205 4.83 13.33 -9.08
C VAL A 205 3.66 12.62 -9.76
N LYS A 206 3.89 12.05 -10.94
CA LYS A 206 2.88 11.31 -11.68
C LYS A 206 2.40 10.07 -10.94
N ALA A 207 3.33 9.25 -10.43
CA ALA A 207 2.99 8.06 -9.66
C ALA A 207 2.19 8.41 -8.42
N PHE A 208 2.56 9.49 -7.72
CA PHE A 208 1.78 9.95 -6.57
C PHE A 208 0.37 10.39 -6.98
N GLY A 209 0.22 11.18 -8.04
CA GLY A 209 -1.08 11.65 -8.53
C GLY A 209 -2.02 10.53 -8.99
N ASP A 210 -1.46 9.51 -9.63
CA ASP A 210 -2.17 8.32 -10.11
C ASP A 210 -2.58 7.37 -8.97
N LEU A 211 -2.06 7.56 -7.75
CA LEU A 211 -2.48 6.79 -6.58
C LEU A 211 -3.98 6.96 -6.30
N ASN A 212 -4.59 8.10 -6.65
CA ASN A 212 -6.04 8.32 -6.63
C ASN A 212 -6.83 7.24 -7.41
N ILE A 213 -6.26 6.75 -8.52
CA ILE A 213 -6.90 5.72 -9.35
C ILE A 213 -6.92 4.39 -8.59
N LEU A 214 -5.80 4.05 -7.93
CA LEU A 214 -5.72 2.88 -7.07
C LEU A 214 -6.69 2.97 -5.89
N ILE A 215 -6.73 4.11 -5.21
CA ILE A 215 -7.61 4.34 -4.04
C ILE A 215 -9.06 4.10 -4.42
N ARG A 216 -9.54 4.74 -5.50
CA ARG A 216 -10.93 4.54 -5.99
C ARG A 216 -11.20 3.10 -6.38
N TRP A 217 -10.22 2.44 -7.00
CA TRP A 217 -10.36 1.03 -7.33
C TRP A 217 -10.46 0.16 -6.07
N MET A 218 -9.68 0.43 -5.03
CA MET A 218 -9.77 -0.27 -3.75
C MET A 218 -11.09 0.00 -3.04
N GLU A 219 -11.60 1.24 -3.05
CA GLU A 219 -12.92 1.59 -2.47
C GLU A 219 -14.06 0.73 -3.04
N ILE A 220 -13.96 0.36 -4.33
CA ILE A 220 -14.96 -0.46 -5.03
C ILE A 220 -14.76 -1.96 -4.76
N ASN A 221 -13.52 -2.45 -4.72
CA ASN A 221 -13.21 -3.88 -4.68
C ASN A 221 -12.99 -4.43 -3.27
N TYR A 222 -12.76 -3.56 -2.28
CA TYR A 222 -12.60 -3.90 -0.87
C TYR A 222 -13.51 -3.02 0.01
N PRO A 223 -14.84 -3.13 -0.14
CA PRO A 223 -15.75 -2.42 0.75
C PRO A 223 -15.59 -2.98 2.17
N GLY A 224 -15.26 -2.10 3.12
CA GLY A 224 -15.15 -2.42 4.54
C GLY A 224 -16.47 -2.86 5.15
#